data_AF-A0A7W8UHX9-F1
#
_entry.id   AF-A0A7W8UHX9-F1
#
_cell.length_a   1.000
_cell.length_b   1.000
_cell.length_c   1.000
_cell.angle_alpha   90.00
_cell.angle_beta   90.00
_cell.angle_gamma   90.00
#
_symmetry.space_group_name_H-M   'P 1'
#
loop_
_entity.id
_entity.type
_entity.pdbx_description
1 polymer ?
#
loop_
_entity_poly.entity_id
_entity_poly.type
_entity_poly.pdbx_seq_one_letter_code
_entity_poly.pdbx_strand_id
1 'polypeptide(L)' 'MDRRESSQFREPIALVVDDEPLILMDTADMVTNEGFAVFEATTAEDAYAFLTHHPSTELLFTDV' A
#
# COMPACT_ATOMS: atom_id res chain seq x y z
N MET A 1 -16.68 24.75 -6.38
CA MET A 1 -15.92 23.67 -5.72
C MET A 1 -15.75 22.58 -6.76
N ASP A 2 -14.67 22.65 -7.50
CA ASP A 2 -14.39 21.90 -8.72
C ASP A 2 -14.54 20.39 -8.53
N ARG A 3 -15.57 19.85 -9.17
CA ARG A 3 -15.70 18.42 -9.46
C ARG A 3 -14.75 18.15 -10.62
N ARG A 4 -13.51 17.72 -10.34
CA ARG A 4 -12.59 17.23 -11.37
C ARG A 4 -13.11 15.89 -11.88
N GLU A 5 -13.58 15.86 -13.12
CA GLU A 5 -13.91 14.63 -13.83
C GLU A 5 -12.65 13.95 -14.37
N SER A 6 -12.67 12.61 -14.35
CA SER A 6 -12.01 11.67 -15.27
C SER A 6 -10.48 11.65 -15.39
N SER A 7 -9.88 10.56 -14.92
CA SER A 7 -8.75 9.90 -15.57
C SER A 7 -8.69 8.47 -15.06
N GLN A 8 -9.16 7.50 -15.86
CA GLN A 8 -8.79 6.07 -15.81
C GLN A 8 -8.04 5.64 -14.52
N PHE A 9 -8.74 5.60 -13.38
CA PHE A 9 -8.08 5.56 -12.08
C PHE A 9 -7.65 4.12 -11.79
N ARG A 10 -6.38 3.79 -12.08
CA ARG A 10 -5.74 2.69 -11.35
C ARG A 10 -5.57 3.19 -9.93
N GLU A 11 -6.14 2.46 -8.98
CA GLU A 11 -5.86 2.68 -7.57
C GLU A 11 -4.33 2.57 -7.39
N PRO A 12 -3.65 3.63 -6.90
CA PRO A 12 -2.22 3.59 -6.67
C PRO A 12 -1.91 2.46 -5.68
N ILE A 13 -0.86 1.68 -5.95
CA ILE A 13 -0.52 0.52 -5.13
C ILE A 13 0.36 0.95 -3.97
N ALA A 14 -0.02 0.56 -2.76
CA ALA A 14 0.77 0.75 -1.55
C ALA A 14 1.13 -0.61 -0.93
N LEU A 15 2.37 -0.78 -0.49
CA LEU A 15 2.84 -1.94 0.26
C LEU A 15 3.11 -1.51 1.71
N VAL A 16 2.46 -2.16 2.67
CA VAL A 16 2.67 -1.94 4.10
C VAL A 16 3.37 -3.17 4.66
N VAL A 17 4.49 -2.95 5.36
CA VAL A 17 5.36 -4.00 5.91
C VAL A 17 5.53 -3.75 7.39
N ASP A 18 5.04 -4.67 8.22
CA ASP A 18 5.15 -4.53 9.68
C ASP A 18 5.12 -5.92 10.33
N ASP A 19 6.04 -6.17 11.26
CA ASP A 19 6.12 -7.45 11.98
C ASP A 19 5.08 -7.55 13.12
N GLU A 20 4.47 -6.43 13.52
CA GLU A 20 3.37 -6.37 14.47
C GLU A 20 2.01 -6.41 13.75
N PRO A 21 1.23 -7.51 13.83
CA PRO A 21 0.00 -7.67 13.04
C PRO A 21 -1.07 -6.62 13.33
N LEU A 22 -1.08 -6.06 14.54
CA LEU A 22 -2.04 -5.02 14.92
C LEU A 22 -1.72 -3.68 14.25
N ILE A 23 -0.42 -3.34 14.13
CA ILE A 23 0.04 -2.12 13.47
C ILE A 23 -0.14 -2.24 11.96
N LEU A 24 0.16 -3.43 11.41
CA LEU A 24 -0.08 -3.76 10.01
C LEU A 24 -1.54 -3.50 9.62
N MET A 25 -2.49 -4.05 10.38
CA MET A 25 -3.92 -3.88 10.12
C MET A 25 -4.37 -2.42 10.20
N ASP A 26 -3.97 -1.71 11.25
CA ASP A 26 -4.34 -0.30 11.45
C ASP A 26 -3.79 0.59 10.32
N THR A 27 -2.52 0.37 9.96
CA THR A 27 -1.86 1.11 8.87
C THR A 27 -2.48 0.76 7.51
N ALA A 28 -2.79 -0.50 7.26
CA ALA A 28 -3.42 -0.94 6.02
C ALA A 28 -4.82 -0.33 5.84
N ASP A 29 -5.62 -0.28 6.90
CA ASP A 29 -6.93 0.37 6.88
C ASP A 29 -6.82 1.88 6.65
N MET A 30 -5.84 2.55 7.26
CA MET A 30 -5.61 3.98 7.04
C MET A 30 -5.28 4.28 5.57
N VAL A 31 -4.33 3.54 5.00
CA VAL A 31 -3.87 3.75 3.62
C VAL A 31 -4.94 3.36 2.60
N THR A 32 -5.71 2.31 2.88
CA THR A 32 -6.86 1.91 2.05
C THR A 32 -7.93 3.01 2.02
N ASN A 33 -8.21 3.65 3.16
CA ASN A 33 -9.17 4.76 3.23
C ASN A 33 -8.73 6.01 2.46
N GLU A 34 -7.44 6.17 2.18
CA GLU A 34 -6.92 7.24 1.31
C GLU A 34 -7.07 6.93 -0.20
N GLY A 35 -7.55 5.74 -0.56
CA GLY A 35 -7.83 5.33 -1.94
C GLY A 35 -6.69 4.57 -2.62
N PHE A 36 -5.79 3.99 -1.85
CA PHE A 36 -4.74 3.09 -2.34
C PHE A 36 -5.20 1.63 -2.34
N ALA A 37 -4.68 0.86 -3.28
CA ALA A 37 -4.71 -0.60 -3.23
C ALA A 37 -3.58 -1.09 -2.33
N VAL A 38 -3.92 -1.45 -1.08
CA VAL A 38 -2.94 -1.87 -0.07
C VAL A 38 -2.63 -3.36 -0.18
N PHE A 39 -1.34 -3.68 -0.08
CA PHE A 39 -0.81 -5.01 0.13
C PHE A 39 -0.07 -5.06 1.45
N GLU A 40 -0.29 -6.13 2.20
CA GLU A 40 0.28 -6.33 3.53
C GLU A 40 1.41 -7.35 3.45
N ALA A 41 2.52 -7.08 4.13
CA ALA A 41 3.61 -8.01 4.34
C ALA A 41 4.03 -7.98 5.81
N THR A 42 4.41 -9.12 6.36
CA THR A 42 4.93 -9.22 7.74
C THR A 42 6.44 -9.39 7.77
N THR A 43 7.07 -9.51 6.60
CA THR A 43 8.50 -9.75 6.45
C THR A 43 9.06 -8.97 5.27
N ALA A 44 10.34 -8.63 5.35
CA ALA A 44 11.05 -7.98 4.25
C ALA A 44 11.16 -8.87 3.00
N GLU A 45 11.17 -10.19 3.16
CA GLU A 45 11.26 -11.15 2.06
C GLU A 45 9.97 -11.13 1.21
N ASP A 46 8.81 -11.16 1.87
CA ASP A 46 7.50 -11.05 1.21
C ASP A 46 7.34 -9.69 0.53
N ALA A 47 7.75 -8.63 1.22
CA ALA A 47 7.71 -7.28 0.67
C ALA A 47 8.59 -7.15 -0.57
N TYR A 48 9.82 -7.67 -0.52
CA TYR A 48 10.73 -7.64 -1.65
C TYR A 48 10.24 -8.47 -2.83
N ALA A 49 9.68 -9.66 -2.56
CA ALA A 49 9.04 -10.48 -3.59
C ALA A 49 7.88 -9.72 -4.24
N PHE A 50 7.05 -9.02 -3.47
CA PHE A 50 5.97 -8.19 -3.99
C PHE A 50 6.48 -7.06 -4.89
N LEU A 51 7.44 -6.25 -4.42
CA LEU A 51 8.03 -5.15 -5.19
C LEU A 51 8.65 -5.61 -6.51
N THR A 52 9.23 -6.81 -6.53
CA THR A 52 9.80 -7.41 -7.74
C THR A 52 8.73 -7.71 -8.79
N HIS A 53 7.55 -8.16 -8.37
CA HIS A 53 6.43 -8.46 -9.28
C HIS A 53 5.56 -7.22 -9.60
N HIS A 54 5.58 -6.22 -8.72
CA HIS A 54 4.77 -5.01 -8.80
C HIS A 54 5.65 -3.75 -8.78
N PRO A 55 6.44 -3.49 -9.85
CA PRO A 55 7.30 -2.30 -9.95
C PRO A 55 6.50 -0.99 -10.03
N SER A 56 5.18 -1.05 -10.19
CA SER A 56 4.26 0.09 -10.16
C SER A 56 3.78 0.45 -8.74
N THR A 57 4.39 -0.11 -7.70
CA THR A 57 4.11 0.28 -6.31
C THR A 57 4.56 1.73 -6.10
N GLU A 58 3.63 2.58 -5.66
CA GLU A 58 3.86 4.03 -5.51
C GLU A 58 4.24 4.41 -4.08
N LEU A 59 3.86 3.58 -3.11
CA LEU A 59 4.11 3.80 -1.68
C LEU A 59 4.60 2.52 -1.02
N LEU A 60 5.70 2.60 -0.27
CA LEU A 60 6.19 1.56 0.62
C LEU A 60 6.19 2.13 2.03
N PHE A 61 5.47 1.48 2.93
CA PHE A 61 5.43 1.79 4.35
C PHE A 61 6.09 0.63 5.11
N THR A 62 7.06 0.92 5.96
CA THR A 62 7.78 -0.07 6.76
C THR A 62 8.19 0.57 8.08
N ASP A 63 8.08 -0.16 9.19
CA ASP A 63 8.85 0.18 10.39
C ASP A 63 10.32 -0.27 10.19
N VAL A 64 11.26 0.44 10.83
CA VAL A 64 12.72 0.34 10.59
C VAL A 64 13.42 -0.79 11.32
#